data_AF-A0A1J4SNP0-F1
#
_entry.id   AF-A0A1J4SNP0-F1
#
_cell.length_a   1.000
_cell.length_b   1.000
_cell.length_c   1.000
_cell.angle_alpha   90.00
_cell.angle_beta   90.00
_cell.angle_gamma   90.00
#
_symmetry.space_group_name_H-M   'P 1'
#
loop_
_entity.id
_entity.type
_entity.pdbx_description
1 polymer ?
#
loop_
_entity_poly.entity_id
_entity_poly.type
_entity_poly.pdbx_seq_one_letter_code
_entity_poly.pdbx_strand_id
1 'polypeptide(L)'
;MPITLYTGKNCARCVILKEYLASRGQSFAAYDFQDDKDQFNPFYRAHRAALHRDDENRLEIPIYDDGVVVKQGIGEVLAYLLAGDALASCVGTTGVLHGWISNLNVSACPAGEEEHFLTMLRLLTKGGLQVILDADGRRPELLEQVLKEGLAARLMLNILGPAELYPAIAGGPLVPGDLKKSIALARSAKDGVIRILVAPYRNSAGELERLTPVQAGAAAEFVFEACADRMLPVFIEAASGEGLPDLREQDLLPYRSKVRNTLVKAEIRKPETH
;
A
#
# COMPACT_ATOMS: atom_id res chain seq x y z
N MET A 1 -23.19 10.41 16.18
CA MET A 1 -23.52 9.43 17.25
C MET A 1 -22.28 9.24 18.11
N PRO A 2 -22.31 8.57 19.28
CA PRO A 2 -21.05 8.17 19.92
C PRO A 2 -20.27 7.24 18.97
N ILE A 3 -18.95 7.40 18.93
CA ILE A 3 -18.08 6.53 18.13
C ILE A 3 -18.28 5.08 18.58
N THR A 4 -18.49 4.17 17.63
CA THR A 4 -18.58 2.74 17.84
C THR A 4 -17.40 2.06 17.16
N LEU A 5 -16.71 1.21 17.92
CA LEU A 5 -15.61 0.38 17.41
C LEU A 5 -16.04 -1.07 17.42
N TYR A 6 -15.93 -1.75 16.28
CA TYR A 6 -15.98 -3.20 16.24
C TYR A 6 -14.55 -3.74 16.21
N THR A 7 -14.27 -4.59 17.19
CA THR A 7 -12.92 -5.04 17.54
C THR A 7 -12.86 -6.55 17.62
N GLY A 8 -11.65 -7.10 17.69
CA GLY A 8 -11.42 -8.52 17.92
C GLY A 8 -10.58 -8.77 19.17
N LYS A 9 -10.71 -9.96 19.75
CA LYS A 9 -9.89 -10.42 20.87
C LYS A 9 -8.41 -10.30 20.56
N ASN A 10 -7.64 -9.78 21.52
CA ASN A 10 -6.18 -9.65 21.46
C ASN A 10 -5.67 -8.93 20.20
N CYS A 11 -6.47 -8.03 19.64
CA CYS A 11 -6.17 -7.30 18.42
C CYS A 11 -5.27 -6.09 18.71
N ALA A 12 -3.98 -6.18 18.37
CA ALA A 12 -3.02 -5.06 18.51
C ALA A 12 -3.50 -3.79 17.78
N ARG A 13 -4.01 -3.95 16.56
CA ARG A 13 -4.60 -2.86 15.75
C ARG A 13 -5.72 -2.12 16.50
N CYS A 14 -6.54 -2.86 17.24
CA CYS A 14 -7.64 -2.32 18.03
C CYS A 14 -7.14 -1.57 19.27
N VAL A 15 -6.06 -2.05 19.90
CA VAL A 15 -5.42 -1.36 21.03
C VAL A 15 -4.88 -0.01 20.57
N ILE A 16 -4.16 0.04 19.45
CA ILE A 16 -3.62 1.29 18.87
C ILE A 16 -4.74 2.33 18.69
N LEU A 17 -5.86 1.93 18.09
CA LEU A 17 -6.99 2.83 17.87
C LEU A 17 -7.59 3.34 19.18
N LYS A 18 -7.83 2.44 20.14
CA LYS A 18 -8.39 2.79 21.46
C LYS A 18 -7.50 3.77 22.21
N GLU A 19 -6.19 3.51 22.23
CA GLU A 19 -5.20 4.39 22.86
C GLU A 19 -5.15 5.76 22.18
N TYR A 20 -5.20 5.79 20.85
CA TYR A 20 -5.23 7.04 20.09
C TYR A 20 -6.48 7.87 20.41
N LEU A 21 -7.68 7.28 20.38
CA LEU A 21 -8.93 7.98 20.74
C LEU A 21 -8.91 8.46 22.20
N ALA A 22 -8.45 7.61 23.12
CA ALA A 22 -8.33 7.96 24.54
C ALA A 22 -7.36 9.13 24.76
N SER A 23 -6.22 9.16 24.04
CA SER A 23 -5.26 10.27 24.11
C SER A 23 -5.84 11.62 23.66
N ARG A 24 -6.91 11.59 22.87
CA ARG A 24 -7.66 12.78 22.42
C ARG A 24 -8.91 13.06 23.26
N GLY A 25 -9.14 12.29 24.33
CA GLY A 25 -10.34 12.41 25.16
C GLY A 25 -11.65 12.06 24.42
N GLN A 26 -11.58 11.30 23.33
CA GLN A 26 -12.75 10.93 22.54
C GLN A 26 -13.42 9.70 23.15
N SER A 27 -14.70 9.82 23.52
CA SER A 27 -15.50 8.71 24.03
C SER A 27 -15.91 7.76 22.90
N PHE A 28 -15.81 6.46 23.14
CA PHE A 28 -16.27 5.43 22.21
C PHE A 28 -16.88 4.24 22.96
N ALA A 29 -17.82 3.56 22.30
CA ALA A 29 -18.22 2.20 22.64
C ALA A 29 -17.37 1.21 21.84
N ALA A 30 -17.03 0.07 22.43
CA ALA A 30 -16.29 -0.98 21.73
C ALA A 30 -16.99 -2.33 21.93
N TYR A 31 -17.23 -3.03 20.83
CA TYR A 31 -17.87 -4.34 20.80
C TYR A 31 -16.92 -5.33 20.14
N ASP A 32 -16.77 -6.52 20.71
CA ASP A 32 -16.06 -7.61 20.07
C ASP A 32 -16.97 -8.29 19.05
N PHE A 33 -16.53 -8.43 17.80
CA PHE A 33 -17.39 -8.95 16.74
C PHE A 33 -17.78 -10.43 16.94
N GLN A 34 -17.07 -11.18 17.80
CA GLN A 34 -17.37 -12.57 18.11
C GLN A 34 -18.19 -12.72 19.39
N ASP A 35 -17.89 -11.94 20.44
CA ASP A 35 -18.59 -12.05 21.72
C ASP A 35 -19.88 -11.21 21.76
N ASP A 36 -19.89 -10.05 21.10
CA ASP A 36 -21.03 -9.10 21.11
C ASP A 36 -21.86 -9.20 19.82
N LYS A 37 -22.21 -10.44 19.42
CA LYS A 37 -22.92 -10.72 18.16
C LYS A 37 -24.24 -9.96 18.02
N ASP A 38 -24.94 -9.72 19.12
CA ASP A 38 -26.22 -9.00 19.11
C ASP A 38 -26.05 -7.52 18.73
N GLN A 39 -24.87 -6.95 18.99
CA GLN A 39 -24.51 -5.58 18.58
C GLN A 39 -23.90 -5.57 17.16
N PHE A 40 -23.04 -6.53 16.85
CA PHE A 40 -22.33 -6.55 15.56
C PHE A 40 -23.19 -7.01 14.38
N ASN A 41 -24.02 -8.04 14.53
CA ASN A 41 -24.76 -8.63 13.40
C ASN A 41 -25.77 -7.66 12.72
N PRO A 42 -26.52 -6.82 13.45
CA PRO A 42 -27.36 -5.79 12.83
C PRO A 42 -26.53 -4.80 12.00
N PHE A 43 -25.45 -4.26 12.57
CA PHE A 43 -24.52 -3.37 11.88
C PHE A 43 -23.94 -4.03 10.63
N TYR A 44 -23.37 -5.23 10.77
CA TYR A 44 -22.75 -5.94 9.66
C TYR A 44 -23.74 -6.14 8.51
N ARG A 45 -25.00 -6.54 8.78
CA ARG A 45 -26.01 -6.71 7.73
C ARG A 45 -26.35 -5.41 7.00
N ALA A 46 -26.37 -4.28 7.71
CA ALA A 46 -26.64 -2.98 7.13
C ALA A 46 -25.47 -2.45 6.28
N HIS A 47 -24.22 -2.77 6.66
CA HIS A 47 -23.01 -2.21 6.05
C HIS A 47 -22.18 -3.19 5.22
N ARG A 48 -22.61 -4.46 5.08
CA ARG A 48 -21.83 -5.53 4.41
C ARG A 48 -21.31 -5.21 3.01
N ALA A 49 -21.99 -4.32 2.27
CA ALA A 49 -21.59 -3.94 0.92
C ALA A 49 -20.38 -3.00 0.91
N ALA A 50 -20.12 -2.30 2.03
CA ALA A 50 -19.00 -1.37 2.20
C ALA A 50 -17.84 -1.99 3.00
N LEU A 51 -18.00 -3.20 3.53
CA LEU A 51 -16.98 -3.90 4.30
C LEU A 51 -16.24 -4.91 3.42
N HIS A 52 -14.92 -4.80 3.40
CA HIS A 52 -14.01 -5.70 2.73
C HIS A 52 -13.76 -6.98 3.55
N ARG A 53 -13.63 -8.09 2.84
CA ARG A 53 -13.13 -9.36 3.36
C ARG A 53 -12.02 -9.86 2.46
N ASP A 54 -11.00 -10.46 3.07
CA ASP A 54 -9.92 -11.08 2.30
C ASP A 54 -10.39 -12.38 1.59
N ASP A 55 -9.49 -12.98 0.82
CA ASP A 55 -9.77 -14.22 0.05
C ASP A 55 -10.13 -15.42 0.94
N GLU A 56 -9.74 -15.39 2.22
CA GLU A 56 -10.13 -16.37 3.24
C GLU A 56 -11.45 -16.00 3.93
N ASN A 57 -12.16 -15.01 3.41
CA ASN A 57 -13.42 -14.49 3.92
C ASN A 57 -13.30 -13.95 5.36
N ARG A 58 -12.12 -13.46 5.76
CA ARG A 58 -11.85 -12.83 7.06
C ARG A 58 -12.09 -11.32 6.96
N LEU A 59 -12.70 -10.78 8.00
CA LEU A 59 -12.99 -9.35 8.10
C LEU A 59 -11.77 -8.63 8.69
N GLU A 60 -11.31 -7.59 8.01
CA GLU A 60 -10.28 -6.72 8.59
C GLU A 60 -10.87 -5.89 9.73
N ILE A 61 -10.14 -5.83 10.85
CA ILE A 61 -10.54 -5.16 12.09
C ILE A 61 -9.38 -4.26 12.53
N PRO A 62 -9.62 -3.08 13.13
CA PRO A 62 -10.91 -2.55 13.62
C PRO A 62 -11.83 -2.01 12.54
N ILE A 63 -13.13 -1.94 12.85
CA ILE A 63 -14.10 -1.11 12.11
C ILE A 63 -14.51 0.06 13.02
N TYR A 64 -14.49 1.25 12.45
CA TYR A 64 -14.88 2.51 13.07
C TYR A 64 -16.19 3.00 12.47
N ASP A 65 -17.10 3.48 13.31
CA ASP A 65 -18.35 4.11 12.93
C ASP A 65 -18.65 5.32 13.84
N ASP A 66 -18.77 6.52 13.28
CA ASP A 66 -19.18 7.74 14.01
C ASP A 66 -20.67 8.13 13.81
N GLY A 67 -21.40 7.30 13.06
CA GLY A 67 -22.77 7.50 12.60
C GLY A 67 -22.88 8.30 11.30
N VAL A 68 -21.77 8.72 10.71
CA VAL A 68 -21.69 9.41 9.41
C VAL A 68 -20.83 8.60 8.44
N VAL A 69 -19.68 8.11 8.92
CA VAL A 69 -18.68 7.40 8.13
C VAL A 69 -18.35 6.07 8.80
N VAL A 70 -18.24 5.04 7.96
CA VAL A 70 -17.71 3.73 8.34
C VAL A 70 -16.34 3.55 7.67
N LYS A 71 -15.31 3.27 8.47
CA LYS A 71 -13.95 2.94 8.00
C LYS A 71 -13.53 1.59 8.54
N GLN A 72 -12.77 0.84 7.74
CA GLN A 72 -12.30 -0.49 8.08
C GLN A 72 -10.78 -0.56 7.96
N GLY A 73 -10.12 -1.19 8.94
CA GLY A 73 -8.68 -1.33 8.97
C GLY A 73 -7.98 -0.17 9.66
N ILE A 74 -6.95 -0.47 10.45
CA ILE A 74 -6.30 0.53 11.29
C ILE A 74 -5.64 1.66 10.49
N GLY A 75 -5.13 1.35 9.29
CA GLY A 75 -4.57 2.35 8.38
C GLY A 75 -5.63 3.39 7.99
N GLU A 76 -6.73 2.94 7.39
CA GLU A 76 -7.80 3.84 6.94
C GLU A 76 -8.46 4.60 8.09
N VAL A 77 -8.67 3.94 9.24
CA VAL A 77 -9.27 4.60 10.40
C VAL A 77 -8.36 5.72 10.92
N LEU A 78 -7.05 5.47 11.09
CA LEU A 78 -6.13 6.50 11.55
C LEU A 78 -5.96 7.62 10.52
N ALA A 79 -5.89 7.29 9.24
CA ALA A 79 -5.86 8.26 8.15
C ALA A 79 -7.08 9.21 8.21
N TYR A 80 -8.29 8.64 8.35
CA TYR A 80 -9.52 9.43 8.48
C TYR A 80 -9.53 10.30 9.74
N LEU A 81 -9.11 9.77 10.88
CA LEU A 81 -9.09 10.54 12.12
C LEU A 81 -8.01 11.63 12.16
N LEU A 82 -6.98 11.54 11.32
CA LEU A 82 -5.91 12.53 11.20
C LEU A 82 -6.24 13.60 10.16
N ALA A 83 -6.78 13.21 9.00
CA ALA A 83 -6.86 14.06 7.82
C ALA A 83 -8.20 13.97 7.06
N GLY A 84 -9.22 13.32 7.63
CA GLY A 84 -10.43 13.00 6.88
C GLY A 84 -10.11 12.12 5.65
N ASP A 85 -10.74 12.39 4.52
CA ASP A 85 -10.48 11.61 3.30
C ASP A 85 -9.20 12.04 2.55
N ALA A 86 -8.43 13.02 3.06
CA ALA A 86 -7.27 13.53 2.35
C ALA A 86 -6.19 12.46 2.10
N LEU A 87 -6.04 11.48 2.99
CA LEU A 87 -5.05 10.40 2.83
C LEU A 87 -5.58 9.16 2.08
N ALA A 88 -6.81 9.19 1.56
CA ALA A 88 -7.43 8.03 0.90
C ALA A 88 -6.70 7.56 -0.37
N SER A 89 -5.90 8.43 -1.01
CA SER A 89 -5.10 8.06 -2.19
C SER A 89 -3.86 7.21 -1.85
N CYS A 90 -3.41 7.22 -0.59
CA CYS A 90 -2.18 6.60 -0.15
C CYS A 90 -2.34 5.54 0.95
N VAL A 91 -3.57 5.30 1.39
CA VAL A 91 -3.89 4.37 2.48
C VAL A 91 -5.11 3.56 2.08
N GLY A 92 -5.00 2.23 2.13
CA GLY A 92 -6.12 1.32 1.96
C GLY A 92 -6.14 0.20 2.99
N THR A 93 -7.20 -0.60 2.96
CA THR A 93 -7.35 -1.84 3.75
C THR A 93 -6.15 -2.77 3.58
N THR A 94 -5.66 -3.39 4.65
CA THR A 94 -4.53 -4.33 4.57
C THR A 94 -4.99 -5.74 4.22
N GLY A 95 -4.32 -6.36 3.25
CA GLY A 95 -4.48 -7.80 2.96
C GLY A 95 -3.65 -8.70 3.87
N VAL A 96 -2.75 -8.13 4.68
CA VAL A 96 -1.81 -8.90 5.52
C VAL A 96 -2.23 -8.98 6.99
N LEU A 97 -2.05 -10.16 7.61
CA LEU A 97 -2.39 -10.42 9.01
C LEU A 97 -1.16 -10.40 9.95
N HIS A 98 -1.38 -10.77 11.22
CA HIS A 98 -0.33 -11.10 12.19
C HIS A 98 0.78 -10.06 12.41
N GLY A 99 0.41 -8.83 12.75
CA GLY A 99 1.38 -7.80 13.16
C GLY A 99 2.00 -7.02 11.99
N TRP A 100 1.64 -7.34 10.75
CA TRP A 100 2.03 -6.55 9.58
C TRP A 100 0.93 -5.58 9.14
N ILE A 101 1.30 -4.53 8.40
CA ILE A 101 0.36 -3.67 7.70
C ILE A 101 0.93 -3.28 6.34
N SER A 102 0.10 -3.33 5.30
CA SER A 102 0.45 -2.99 3.92
C SER A 102 -0.55 -1.99 3.32
N ASN A 103 -0.48 -1.76 2.01
CA ASN A 103 -1.32 -0.82 1.26
C ASN A 103 -1.16 0.64 1.74
N LEU A 104 0.09 1.01 2.00
CA LEU A 104 0.52 2.34 2.38
C LEU A 104 1.51 2.84 1.33
N ASN A 105 1.15 3.86 0.53
CA ASN A 105 1.97 4.34 -0.58
C ASN A 105 2.48 5.77 -0.33
N VAL A 106 3.76 5.92 -0.03
CA VAL A 106 4.38 7.23 0.26
C VAL A 106 4.33 8.18 -0.95
N SER A 107 4.42 7.64 -2.16
CA SER A 107 4.43 8.43 -3.39
C SER A 107 3.05 8.98 -3.75
N ALA A 108 1.99 8.34 -3.27
CA ALA A 108 0.61 8.77 -3.47
C ALA A 108 0.08 9.71 -2.37
N CYS A 109 0.89 10.01 -1.34
CA CYS A 109 0.51 10.97 -0.30
C CYS A 109 0.29 12.35 -0.95
N PRO A 110 -0.83 13.04 -0.68
CA PRO A 110 -1.04 14.38 -1.23
C PRO A 110 -0.09 15.43 -0.65
N ALA A 111 0.11 16.52 -1.38
CA ALA A 111 0.89 17.65 -0.91
C ALA A 111 0.19 18.33 0.29
N GLY A 112 0.93 18.59 1.36
CA GLY A 112 0.42 19.20 2.59
C GLY A 112 -0.06 18.19 3.65
N GLU A 113 -0.17 16.91 3.30
CA GLU A 113 -0.62 15.84 4.20
C GLU A 113 0.52 14.97 4.74
N GLU A 114 1.78 15.37 4.51
CA GLU A 114 2.97 14.58 4.84
C GLU A 114 3.06 14.30 6.34
N GLU A 115 2.78 15.29 7.18
CA GLU A 115 2.86 15.13 8.64
C GLU A 115 1.74 14.24 9.19
N HIS A 116 0.55 14.27 8.60
CA HIS A 116 -0.51 13.32 8.95
C HIS A 116 -0.12 11.89 8.56
N PHE A 117 0.44 11.71 7.36
CA PHE A 117 0.93 10.39 6.91
C PHE A 117 2.05 9.86 7.82
N LEU A 118 3.03 10.69 8.17
CA LEU A 118 4.11 10.33 9.08
C LEU A 118 3.60 10.04 10.50
N THR A 119 2.67 10.85 11.01
CA THR A 119 2.03 10.62 12.32
C THR A 119 1.31 9.28 12.35
N MET A 120 0.59 8.92 11.29
CA MET A 120 -0.04 7.61 11.17
C MET A 120 1.01 6.48 11.24
N LEU A 121 2.08 6.56 10.45
CA LEU A 121 3.15 5.56 10.48
C LEU A 121 3.81 5.42 11.86
N ARG A 122 4.03 6.54 12.57
CA ARG A 122 4.55 6.55 13.95
C ARG A 122 3.59 5.83 14.91
N LEU A 123 2.29 6.05 14.79
CA LEU A 123 1.29 5.36 15.62
C LEU A 123 1.29 3.85 15.37
N LEU A 124 1.34 3.44 14.10
CA LEU A 124 1.36 2.03 13.71
C LEU A 124 2.61 1.30 14.25
N THR A 125 3.78 1.90 14.03
CA THR A 125 5.06 1.32 14.45
C THR A 125 5.27 1.36 15.96
N LYS A 126 4.89 2.45 16.64
CA LYS A 126 4.88 2.52 18.12
C LYS A 126 3.96 1.46 18.72
N GLY A 127 2.85 1.16 18.03
CA GLY A 127 1.93 0.08 18.38
C GLY A 127 2.45 -1.33 18.12
N GLY A 128 3.69 -1.47 17.64
CA GLY A 128 4.35 -2.76 17.41
C GLY A 128 4.05 -3.39 16.05
N LEU A 129 3.39 -2.68 15.12
CA LEU A 129 3.16 -3.20 13.77
C LEU A 129 4.39 -3.03 12.87
N GLN A 130 4.62 -4.03 12.02
CA GLN A 130 5.62 -4.01 10.97
C GLN A 130 5.00 -3.45 9.68
N VAL A 131 5.46 -2.27 9.26
CA VAL A 131 4.95 -1.57 8.09
C VAL A 131 5.65 -2.08 6.81
N ILE A 132 4.85 -2.49 5.83
CA ILE A 132 5.24 -2.65 4.43
C ILE A 132 4.83 -1.37 3.70
N LEU A 133 5.82 -0.60 3.27
CA LEU A 133 5.61 0.67 2.59
C LEU A 133 5.81 0.49 1.08
N ASP A 134 4.85 0.94 0.28
CA ASP A 134 4.97 1.08 -1.16
C ASP A 134 5.50 2.48 -1.52
N ALA A 135 6.32 2.52 -2.57
CA ALA A 135 6.74 3.74 -3.25
C ALA A 135 6.75 3.48 -4.76
N ASP A 136 6.65 4.52 -5.59
CA ASP A 136 6.68 4.37 -7.06
C ASP A 136 7.81 5.16 -7.73
N GLY A 137 8.76 5.65 -6.94
CA GLY A 137 9.89 6.45 -7.41
C GLY A 137 9.68 7.95 -7.24
N ARG A 138 8.43 8.41 -7.13
CA ARG A 138 8.11 9.82 -6.83
C ARG A 138 8.21 10.10 -5.33
N ARG A 139 8.36 11.39 -5.00
CA ARG A 139 8.44 11.91 -3.61
C ARG A 139 9.58 11.29 -2.76
N PRO A 140 10.82 11.22 -3.26
CA PRO A 140 11.92 10.58 -2.53
C PRO A 140 12.28 11.29 -1.22
N GLU A 141 11.95 12.56 -1.04
CA GLU A 141 12.18 13.31 0.21
C GLU A 141 11.34 12.76 1.35
N LEU A 142 10.05 12.49 1.09
CA LEU A 142 9.15 11.92 2.07
C LEU A 142 9.54 10.46 2.37
N LEU A 143 9.89 9.69 1.34
CA LEU A 143 10.42 8.34 1.51
C LEU A 143 11.69 8.34 2.38
N GLU A 144 12.62 9.26 2.12
CA GLU A 144 13.84 9.40 2.92
C GLU A 144 13.53 9.71 4.39
N GLN A 145 12.55 10.57 4.66
CA GLN A 145 12.11 10.86 6.02
C GLN A 145 11.54 9.61 6.72
N VAL A 146 10.66 8.88 6.04
CA VAL A 146 10.08 7.62 6.55
C VAL A 146 11.16 6.61 6.93
N LEU A 147 12.18 6.45 6.09
CA LEU A 147 13.28 5.52 6.34
C LEU A 147 14.22 6.01 7.46
N LYS A 148 14.52 7.31 7.54
CA LYS A 148 15.33 7.89 8.61
C LYS A 148 14.70 7.72 10.00
N GLU A 149 13.37 7.80 10.08
CA GLU A 149 12.62 7.59 11.30
C GLU A 149 12.39 6.09 11.62
N GLY A 150 12.81 5.18 10.74
CA GLY A 150 12.65 3.74 10.95
C GLY A 150 11.20 3.27 10.88
N LEU A 151 10.35 3.99 10.14
CA LEU A 151 8.89 3.77 10.13
C LEU A 151 8.44 2.69 9.12
N ALA A 152 9.37 2.08 8.38
CA ALA A 152 9.10 0.99 7.45
C ALA A 152 9.97 -0.22 7.80
N ALA A 153 9.33 -1.37 8.02
CA ALA A 153 10.02 -2.65 8.20
C ALA A 153 10.45 -3.24 6.84
N ARG A 154 9.63 -3.01 5.80
CA ARG A 154 9.88 -3.41 4.41
C ARG A 154 9.50 -2.26 3.47
N LEU A 155 10.27 -2.09 2.40
CA LEU A 155 10.02 -1.11 1.35
C LEU A 155 9.88 -1.80 -0.01
N MET A 156 8.76 -1.57 -0.67
CA MET A 156 8.46 -2.03 -2.02
C MET A 156 8.53 -0.83 -2.98
N LEU A 157 9.62 -0.72 -3.74
CA LEU A 157 9.73 0.27 -4.82
C LEU A 157 9.14 -0.32 -6.11
N ASN A 158 7.96 0.16 -6.47
CA ASN A 158 7.13 -0.27 -7.59
C ASN A 158 7.43 0.59 -8.83
N ILE A 159 8.18 0.05 -9.79
CA ILE A 159 8.32 0.65 -11.11
C ILE A 159 7.06 0.33 -11.91
N LEU A 160 6.22 1.34 -12.12
CA LEU A 160 4.88 1.17 -12.66
C LEU A 160 4.82 1.14 -14.19
N GLY A 161 5.92 1.49 -14.87
CA GLY A 161 6.00 1.57 -16.33
C GLY A 161 7.16 2.45 -16.78
N PRO A 162 7.26 2.74 -18.09
CA PRO A 162 8.11 3.80 -18.59
C PRO A 162 7.53 5.18 -18.22
N ALA A 163 8.35 6.24 -18.27
CA ALA A 163 8.03 7.56 -17.73
C ALA A 163 6.72 8.15 -18.30
N GLU A 164 6.43 7.91 -19.57
CA GLU A 164 5.25 8.39 -20.28
C GLU A 164 3.92 7.83 -19.74
N LEU A 165 3.94 6.66 -19.07
CA LEU A 165 2.73 6.06 -18.50
C LEU A 165 2.45 6.51 -17.06
N TYR A 166 3.43 7.09 -16.36
CA TYR A 166 3.27 7.49 -14.95
C TYR A 166 2.08 8.42 -14.69
N PRO A 167 1.79 9.45 -15.50
CA PRO A 167 0.62 10.28 -15.30
C PRO A 167 -0.70 9.48 -15.27
N ALA A 168 -0.83 8.46 -16.14
CA ALA A 168 -2.03 7.62 -16.22
C ALA A 168 -2.11 6.62 -15.05
N ILE A 169 -0.97 6.00 -14.68
CA ILE A 169 -0.96 4.93 -13.67
C ILE A 169 -0.94 5.50 -12.24
N ALA A 170 -0.14 6.54 -12.03
CA ALA A 170 0.23 7.03 -10.71
C ALA A 170 -0.37 8.41 -10.39
N GLY A 171 -1.02 9.05 -11.36
CA GLY A 171 -1.63 10.38 -11.20
C GLY A 171 -0.65 11.56 -11.25
N GLY A 172 0.59 11.33 -11.69
CA GLY A 172 1.60 12.37 -11.85
C GLY A 172 2.88 11.85 -12.50
N PRO A 173 3.72 12.74 -13.07
CA PRO A 173 4.92 12.34 -13.79
C PRO A 173 5.99 11.76 -12.86
N LEU A 174 6.86 10.89 -13.38
CA LEU A 174 8.09 10.48 -12.72
C LEU A 174 9.30 11.17 -13.35
N VAL A 175 10.11 11.81 -12.50
CA VAL A 175 11.34 12.50 -12.91
C VAL A 175 12.55 11.59 -12.69
N PRO A 176 13.55 11.53 -13.61
CA PRO A 176 14.71 10.65 -13.48
C PRO A 176 15.51 10.85 -12.18
N GLY A 177 15.65 12.11 -11.72
CA GLY A 177 16.33 12.43 -10.47
C GLY A 177 15.65 11.83 -9.25
N ASP A 178 14.31 11.87 -9.23
CA ASP A 178 13.51 11.31 -8.14
C ASP A 178 13.62 9.79 -8.12
N LEU A 179 13.49 9.16 -9.29
CA LEU A 179 13.65 7.72 -9.44
C LEU A 179 15.04 7.26 -8.95
N LYS A 180 16.10 7.95 -9.37
CA LYS A 180 17.47 7.65 -8.93
C LYS A 180 17.60 7.68 -7.41
N LYS A 181 17.03 8.71 -6.77
CA LYS A 181 17.07 8.85 -5.31
C LYS A 181 16.25 7.74 -4.63
N SER A 182 15.05 7.44 -5.12
CA SER A 182 14.21 6.36 -4.61
C SER A 182 14.87 4.98 -4.75
N ILE A 183 15.56 4.69 -5.86
CA ILE A 183 16.34 3.46 -6.04
C ILE A 183 17.47 3.37 -5.00
N ALA A 184 18.19 4.46 -4.76
CA ALA A 184 19.26 4.49 -3.76
C ALA A 184 18.73 4.26 -2.34
N LEU A 185 17.58 4.84 -2.00
CA LEU A 185 16.88 4.63 -0.74
C LEU A 185 16.43 3.17 -0.59
N ALA A 186 15.81 2.60 -1.64
CA ALA A 186 15.38 1.20 -1.64
C ALA A 186 16.54 0.23 -1.44
N ARG A 187 17.69 0.46 -2.08
CA ARG A 187 18.89 -0.37 -1.90
C ARG A 187 19.48 -0.29 -0.49
N SER A 188 19.30 0.84 0.18
CA SER A 188 19.85 1.11 1.51
C SER A 188 18.89 0.68 2.62
N ALA A 189 17.62 0.43 2.30
CA ALA A 189 16.63 -0.05 3.26
C ALA A 189 16.98 -1.48 3.72
N LYS A 190 16.68 -1.77 4.99
CA LYS A 190 16.96 -3.08 5.62
C LYS A 190 16.34 -4.25 4.87
N ASP A 191 15.13 -4.04 4.36
CA ASP A 191 14.37 -5.00 3.55
C ASP A 191 13.72 -4.24 2.39
N GLY A 192 14.55 -3.82 1.44
CA GLY A 192 14.14 -3.09 0.25
C GLY A 192 14.04 -3.98 -0.98
N VAL A 193 12.91 -3.92 -1.66
CA VAL A 193 12.64 -4.65 -2.90
C VAL A 193 12.34 -3.65 -4.01
N ILE A 194 13.03 -3.79 -5.14
CA ILE A 194 12.73 -3.03 -6.36
C ILE A 194 12.05 -4.00 -7.32
N ARG A 195 10.88 -3.64 -7.85
CA ARG A 195 10.15 -4.47 -8.80
C ARG A 195 9.51 -3.65 -9.90
N ILE A 196 9.42 -4.23 -11.09
CA ILE A 196 8.47 -3.80 -12.12
C ILE A 196 7.14 -4.47 -11.79
N LEU A 197 6.16 -3.65 -11.43
CA LEU A 197 4.84 -4.11 -11.01
C LEU A 197 3.89 -4.11 -12.20
N VAL A 198 3.45 -5.30 -12.59
CA VAL A 198 2.47 -5.51 -13.65
C VAL A 198 1.07 -5.48 -13.02
N ALA A 199 0.60 -4.29 -12.71
CA ALA A 199 -0.73 -4.04 -12.15
C ALA A 199 -1.72 -3.53 -13.22
N PRO A 200 -3.03 -3.83 -13.10
CA PRO A 200 -4.05 -3.18 -13.91
C PRO A 200 -4.07 -1.66 -13.69
N TYR A 201 -4.24 -0.90 -14.76
CA TYR A 201 -4.52 0.52 -14.72
C TYR A 201 -5.53 0.89 -15.80
N ARG A 202 -6.16 2.06 -15.65
CA ARG A 202 -7.06 2.60 -16.69
C ARG A 202 -6.27 3.50 -17.63
N ASN A 203 -6.32 3.23 -18.92
CA ASN A 203 -5.70 4.07 -19.93
C ASN A 203 -6.49 5.38 -20.14
N SER A 204 -6.03 6.24 -21.04
CA SER A 204 -6.68 7.53 -21.34
C SER A 204 -8.11 7.39 -21.90
N ALA A 205 -8.46 6.23 -22.43
CA ALA A 205 -9.83 5.89 -22.87
C ALA A 205 -10.68 5.28 -21.74
N GLY A 206 -10.13 5.11 -20.53
CA GLY A 206 -10.80 4.50 -19.38
C GLY A 206 -10.81 2.96 -19.38
N GLU A 207 -10.17 2.34 -20.39
CA GLU A 207 -10.10 0.89 -20.54
C GLU A 207 -9.06 0.31 -19.58
N LEU A 208 -9.36 -0.86 -19.01
CA LEU A 208 -8.44 -1.57 -18.14
C LEU A 208 -7.39 -2.31 -18.97
N GLU A 209 -6.13 -2.03 -18.71
CA GLU A 209 -4.98 -2.70 -19.32
C GLU A 209 -3.87 -2.95 -18.30
N ARG A 210 -2.82 -3.66 -18.71
CA ARG A 210 -1.58 -3.83 -17.96
C ARG A 210 -0.43 -3.39 -18.83
N LEU A 211 0.73 -3.15 -18.21
CA LEU A 211 1.97 -3.07 -18.97
C LEU A 211 2.11 -4.28 -19.89
N THR A 212 2.59 -4.05 -21.11
CA THR A 212 3.03 -5.10 -22.01
C THR A 212 4.49 -5.47 -21.71
N PRO A 213 4.98 -6.64 -22.19
CA PRO A 213 6.40 -6.97 -22.08
C PRO A 213 7.34 -5.91 -22.69
N VAL A 214 6.91 -5.23 -23.75
CA VAL A 214 7.67 -4.15 -24.40
C VAL A 214 7.76 -2.94 -23.47
N GLN A 215 6.65 -2.51 -22.88
CA GLN A 215 6.63 -1.40 -21.92
C GLN A 215 7.42 -1.73 -20.65
N ALA A 216 7.40 -2.99 -20.18
CA ALA A 216 8.26 -3.43 -19.08
C ALA A 216 9.75 -3.35 -19.44
N GLY A 217 10.12 -3.67 -20.68
CA GLY A 217 11.47 -3.45 -21.21
C GLY A 217 11.88 -1.97 -21.19
N ALA A 218 11.00 -1.09 -21.68
CA ALA A 218 11.21 0.36 -21.64
C ALA A 218 11.32 0.91 -20.21
N ALA A 219 10.53 0.38 -19.27
CA ALA A 219 10.65 0.70 -17.85
C ALA A 219 12.04 0.32 -17.29
N ALA A 220 12.59 -0.82 -17.73
CA ALA A 220 13.93 -1.26 -17.36
C ALA A 220 15.03 -0.35 -17.93
N GLU A 221 14.86 0.14 -19.16
CA GLU A 221 15.73 1.17 -19.76
C GLU A 221 15.70 2.45 -18.94
N PHE A 222 14.51 2.92 -18.55
CA PHE A 222 14.37 4.10 -17.72
C PHE A 222 15.05 3.97 -16.34
N VAL A 223 14.93 2.80 -15.70
CA VAL A 223 15.67 2.48 -14.46
C VAL A 223 17.18 2.51 -14.69
N PHE A 224 17.66 1.92 -15.78
CA PHE A 224 19.08 1.93 -16.12
C PHE A 224 19.60 3.34 -16.41
N GLU A 225 18.84 4.19 -17.08
CA GLU A 225 19.21 5.60 -17.29
C GLU A 225 19.34 6.36 -15.97
N ALA A 226 18.47 6.07 -15.00
CA ALA A 226 18.49 6.71 -13.69
C ALA A 226 19.73 6.33 -12.86
N CYS A 227 20.15 5.06 -12.88
CA CYS A 227 21.19 4.56 -11.97
C CYS A 227 22.47 4.00 -12.62
N ALA A 228 22.51 3.85 -13.95
CA ALA A 228 23.60 3.28 -14.74
C ALA A 228 24.10 1.90 -14.26
N ASP A 229 23.21 1.12 -13.63
CA ASP A 229 23.55 -0.17 -13.00
C ASP A 229 22.77 -1.31 -13.66
N ARG A 230 23.41 -2.00 -14.62
CA ARG A 230 22.81 -3.18 -15.27
C ARG A 230 22.64 -4.37 -14.34
N MET A 231 23.40 -4.40 -13.24
CA MET A 231 23.42 -5.49 -12.28
C MET A 231 22.43 -5.27 -11.14
N LEU A 232 21.67 -4.17 -11.16
CA LEU A 232 20.63 -3.87 -10.18
C LEU A 232 19.65 -5.05 -10.09
N PRO A 233 19.50 -5.69 -8.93
CA PRO A 233 18.46 -6.70 -8.72
C PRO A 233 17.09 -6.04 -8.81
N VAL A 234 16.26 -6.52 -9.74
CA VAL A 234 14.88 -6.06 -9.93
C VAL A 234 13.98 -7.27 -10.09
N PHE A 235 12.81 -7.25 -9.49
CA PHE A 235 11.81 -8.30 -9.67
C PHE A 235 10.76 -7.92 -10.73
N ILE A 236 10.13 -8.92 -11.32
CA ILE A 236 8.89 -8.77 -12.08
C ILE A 236 7.80 -9.46 -11.27
N GLU A 237 6.73 -8.73 -10.98
CA GLU A 237 5.62 -9.24 -10.18
C GLU A 237 4.30 -8.74 -10.76
N ALA A 238 3.28 -9.59 -10.75
CA ALA A 238 1.93 -9.19 -11.12
C ALA A 238 1.12 -8.87 -9.87
N ALA A 239 0.36 -7.79 -9.91
CA ALA A 239 -0.72 -7.56 -8.94
C ALA A 239 -2.02 -8.15 -9.49
N SER A 240 -2.75 -8.86 -8.63
CA SER A 240 -4.16 -9.13 -8.86
C SER A 240 -4.92 -7.81 -8.93
N GLY A 241 -5.97 -7.75 -9.77
CA GLY A 241 -6.77 -6.54 -9.84
C GLY A 241 -8.04 -6.73 -10.66
N GLU A 242 -8.95 -5.77 -10.51
CA GLU A 242 -10.30 -5.88 -11.01
C GLU A 242 -10.39 -6.02 -12.53
N GLY A 243 -11.25 -6.92 -12.98
CA GLY A 243 -11.69 -7.01 -14.37
C GLY A 243 -10.71 -7.64 -15.35
N LEU A 244 -9.47 -7.95 -14.95
CA LEU A 244 -8.49 -8.62 -15.80
C LEU A 244 -8.04 -9.97 -15.21
N PRO A 245 -7.90 -11.03 -16.04
CA PRO A 245 -7.44 -12.34 -15.55
C PRO A 245 -6.09 -12.26 -14.83
N ASP A 246 -5.91 -13.01 -13.76
CA ASP A 246 -4.62 -13.06 -13.05
C ASP A 246 -3.51 -13.59 -13.95
N LEU A 247 -2.32 -12.99 -13.84
CA LEU A 247 -1.12 -13.45 -14.53
C LEU A 247 -0.39 -14.47 -13.67
N ARG A 248 -0.15 -15.66 -14.21
CA ARG A 248 0.65 -16.69 -13.55
C ARG A 248 2.13 -16.48 -13.88
N GLU A 249 3.00 -17.20 -13.18
CA GLU A 249 4.45 -17.13 -13.38
C GLU A 249 4.87 -17.33 -14.85
N GLN A 250 4.21 -18.24 -15.57
CA GLN A 250 4.48 -18.49 -17.00
C GLN A 250 4.17 -17.27 -17.88
N ASP A 251 3.12 -16.52 -17.53
CA ASP A 251 2.68 -15.33 -18.25
C ASP A 251 3.66 -14.16 -18.06
N LEU A 252 4.52 -14.22 -17.03
CA LEU A 252 5.56 -13.23 -16.73
C LEU A 252 6.92 -13.53 -17.40
N LEU A 253 7.11 -14.71 -17.99
CA LEU A 253 8.36 -15.06 -18.69
C LEU A 253 8.72 -14.10 -19.85
N PRO A 254 7.76 -13.62 -20.67
CA PRO A 254 8.05 -12.63 -21.71
C PRO A 254 8.50 -11.28 -21.12
N TYR A 255 7.91 -10.86 -20.01
CA TYR A 255 8.27 -9.62 -19.30
C TYR A 255 9.71 -9.71 -18.80
N ARG A 256 10.04 -10.78 -18.07
CA ARG A 256 11.40 -11.02 -17.58
C ARG A 256 12.42 -11.00 -18.71
N SER A 257 12.12 -11.66 -19.83
CA SER A 257 13.01 -11.69 -20.99
C SER A 257 13.28 -10.29 -21.54
N LYS A 258 12.26 -9.43 -21.64
CA LYS A 258 12.42 -8.05 -22.11
C LYS A 258 13.19 -7.17 -21.12
N VAL A 259 12.89 -7.26 -19.82
CA VAL A 259 13.58 -6.52 -18.76
C VAL A 259 15.07 -6.88 -18.71
N ARG A 260 15.41 -8.16 -18.88
CA ARG A 260 16.80 -8.65 -18.85
C ARG A 260 17.70 -8.15 -19.98
N ASN A 261 17.13 -7.62 -21.05
CA ASN A 261 17.94 -6.98 -22.09
C ASN A 261 18.74 -5.79 -21.52
N THR A 262 18.23 -5.17 -20.46
CA THR A 262 18.85 -4.01 -19.81
C THR A 262 19.30 -4.33 -18.38
N LEU A 263 18.42 -4.90 -17.56
CA LEU A 263 18.67 -5.22 -16.15
C LEU A 263 18.87 -6.73 -16.00
N VAL A 264 20.12 -7.18 -16.11
CA VAL A 264 20.45 -8.59 -16.35
C VAL A 264 20.12 -9.51 -15.16
N LYS A 265 20.00 -8.94 -13.96
CA LYS A 265 19.64 -9.65 -12.72
C LYS A 265 18.13 -9.72 -12.48
N ALA A 266 17.31 -9.35 -13.45
CA ALA A 266 15.88 -9.36 -13.26
C ALA A 266 15.30 -10.78 -13.11
N GLU A 267 14.42 -10.98 -12.12
CA GLU A 267 13.79 -12.26 -11.81
C GLU A 267 12.29 -12.14 -11.56
N ILE A 268 11.53 -13.22 -11.78
CA ILE A 268 10.12 -13.23 -11.40
C ILE A 268 10.02 -13.48 -9.90
N ARG A 269 9.25 -12.64 -9.20
CA ARG A 269 8.91 -12.84 -7.79
C ARG A 269 7.51 -13.43 -7.72
N LYS A 270 7.34 -14.44 -6.86
CA LYS A 270 6.01 -14.90 -6.48
C LYS A 270 5.43 -13.89 -5.49
N PRO A 271 4.15 -13.53 -5.59
CA PRO A 271 3.49 -12.74 -4.57
C PRO A 271 3.72 -13.41 -3.21
N GLU A 272 4.17 -12.64 -2.22
CA GLU A 272 4.28 -13.18 -0.87
C GLU A 272 2.88 -13.31 -0.28
N THR A 273 2.47 -14.54 0.00
CA THR A 273 1.37 -14.81 0.93
C THR A 273 1.84 -14.46 2.34
N HIS A 274 1.30 -13.38 2.90
CA HIS A 274 1.52 -12.95 4.29
C HIS A 274 0.28 -13.25 5.15
#